data_AF-R6APT0-F1
#
_entry.id   AF-R6APT0-F1
#
_cell.length_a   1.000
_cell.length_b   1.000
_cell.length_c   1.000
_cell.angle_alpha   90.00
_cell.angle_beta   90.00
_cell.angle_gamma   90.00
#
_symmetry.space_group_name_H-M   'P 1'
#
loop_
_entity.id
_entity.type
_entity.pdbx_description
1 polymer ?
#
loop_
_entity_poly.entity_id
_entity_poly.type
_entity_poly.pdbx_seq_one_letter_code
_entity_poly.pdbx_strand_id
1 'polypeptide(L)'
;MLNRVRSASFPNTIAGVIYQSGAFDAVSDGQINLAPDDESIRAARDAMNGWDPSNGCLYYYNPATATSRWMLSRPVLLRIGAHAFC
;
A
#
# COMPACT_ATOMS: atom_id res chain seq x y z
N MET A 1 0.40 -2.55 3.02
CA MET A 1 -0.86 -2.64 3.80
C MET A 1 -0.64 -3.30 5.16
N LEU A 2 -0.21 -4.57 5.23
CA LEU A 2 0.01 -5.27 6.51
C LEU A 2 1.03 -4.58 7.43
N ASN A 3 2.05 -3.94 6.86
CA ASN A 3 3.01 -3.13 7.63
C ASN A 3 2.34 -1.95 8.35
N ARG A 4 1.29 -1.35 7.76
CA ARG A 4 0.49 -0.30 8.41
C ARG A 4 -0.32 -0.89 9.57
N VAL A 5 -0.97 -2.03 9.38
CA VAL A 5 -1.72 -2.72 10.46
C VAL A 5 -0.83 -3.02 11.67
N ARG A 6 0.45 -3.33 11.44
CA ARG A 6 1.45 -3.59 12.50
C ARG A 6 2.08 -2.33 13.10
N SER A 7 1.89 -1.17 12.50
CA SER A 7 2.50 0.09 12.92
C SER A 7 1.58 0.87 13.85
N ALA A 8 2.11 1.38 14.96
CA ALA A 8 1.36 2.22 15.89
C ALA A 8 0.90 3.57 15.28
N SER A 9 1.46 3.97 14.14
CA SER A 9 1.10 5.21 13.44
C SER A 9 -0.17 5.10 12.58
N PHE A 10 -0.77 3.90 12.51
CA PHE A 10 -1.93 3.60 11.66
C PHE A 10 -2.98 2.80 12.44
N PRO A 11 -4.22 2.71 11.92
CA PRO A 11 -5.21 1.80 12.46
C PRO A 11 -4.70 0.36 12.51
N ASN A 12 -5.03 -0.36 13.57
CA ASN A 12 -4.60 -1.73 13.82
C ASN A 12 -5.51 -2.81 13.19
N THR A 13 -6.39 -2.42 12.27
CA THR A 13 -7.28 -3.35 11.54
C THR A 13 -7.12 -3.17 10.04
N ILE A 14 -7.29 -4.25 9.27
CA ILE A 14 -7.25 -4.20 7.80
C ILE A 14 -8.27 -3.19 7.27
N ALA A 15 -9.51 -3.25 7.76
CA ALA A 15 -10.55 -2.30 7.38
C ALA A 15 -10.16 -0.86 7.70
N GLY A 16 -9.63 -0.59 8.91
CA GLY A 16 -9.20 0.75 9.29
C GLY A 16 -8.09 1.30 8.38
N VAL A 17 -7.15 0.46 7.95
CA VAL A 17 -6.09 0.85 7.02
C VAL A 17 -6.62 1.09 5.61
N ILE A 18 -7.52 0.23 5.12
CA ILE A 18 -8.09 0.34 3.77
C ILE A 18 -8.97 1.60 3.66
N TYR A 19 -9.84 1.84 4.63
CA TYR A 19 -10.80 2.95 4.61
C TYR A 19 -10.24 4.28 5.14
N GLN A 20 -8.93 4.35 5.43
CA GLN A 20 -8.30 5.62 5.75
C GLN A 20 -8.37 6.55 4.54
N SER A 21 -8.90 7.76 4.73
CA SER A 21 -9.12 8.71 3.64
C SER A 21 -7.84 8.97 2.84
N GLY A 22 -7.90 8.78 1.51
CA GLY A 22 -6.78 8.97 0.60
C GLY A 22 -5.67 7.91 0.69
N ALA A 23 -5.89 6.79 1.38
CA ALA A 23 -4.90 5.72 1.48
C ALA A 23 -4.88 4.79 0.25
N PHE A 24 -6.04 4.55 -0.36
CA PHE A 24 -6.21 3.68 -1.52
C PHE A 24 -7.27 4.23 -2.47
N ASP A 25 -6.86 4.53 -3.70
CA ASP A 25 -7.75 5.10 -4.72
C ASP A 25 -8.92 4.15 -5.06
N ALA A 26 -8.72 2.83 -4.95
CA ALA A 26 -9.77 1.83 -5.16
C ALA A 26 -11.01 2.03 -4.25
N VAL A 27 -10.85 2.68 -3.09
CA VAL A 27 -11.97 3.02 -2.20
C VAL A 27 -12.74 4.21 -2.76
N SER A 28 -12.05 5.29 -3.15
CA SER A 28 -12.70 6.48 -3.73
C SER A 28 -13.28 6.21 -5.12
N ASP A 29 -12.67 5.31 -5.88
CA ASP A 29 -13.08 4.94 -7.24
C ASP A 29 -14.23 3.91 -7.23
N GLY A 30 -14.69 3.47 -6.04
CA GLY A 30 -15.79 2.52 -5.88
C GLY A 30 -15.45 1.08 -6.28
N GLN A 31 -14.18 0.79 -6.55
CA GLN A 31 -13.70 -0.51 -7.02
C GLN A 31 -13.55 -1.54 -5.88
N ILE A 32 -13.66 -1.12 -4.63
CA ILE A 32 -13.43 -1.97 -3.45
C ILE A 32 -14.36 -3.19 -3.38
N ASN A 33 -15.54 -3.14 -4.00
CA ASN A 33 -16.52 -4.23 -4.00
C ASN A 33 -16.50 -5.06 -5.29
N LEU A 34 -15.55 -4.84 -6.19
CA LEU A 34 -15.39 -5.66 -7.39
C LEU A 34 -14.80 -7.02 -7.03
N ALA A 35 -15.11 -8.03 -7.85
CA ALA A 35 -14.48 -9.34 -7.72
C ALA A 35 -12.97 -9.19 -7.99
N PRO A 36 -12.09 -9.57 -7.04
CA PRO A 36 -10.65 -9.51 -7.26
C PRO A 36 -10.23 -10.54 -8.29
N ASP A 37 -9.21 -10.21 -9.08
CA ASP A 37 -8.58 -11.17 -9.98
C ASP A 37 -7.71 -12.19 -9.22
N ASP A 38 -7.40 -13.31 -9.86
CA ASP A 38 -6.65 -14.41 -9.24
C ASP A 38 -5.22 -14.01 -8.84
N GLU A 39 -4.59 -13.07 -9.54
CA GLU A 39 -3.24 -12.61 -9.24
C GLU A 39 -3.21 -11.76 -7.97
N SER A 40 -4.15 -10.83 -7.84
CA SER A 40 -4.39 -10.03 -6.65
C SER A 40 -4.67 -10.90 -5.42
N ILE A 41 -5.46 -11.98 -5.57
CA ILE A 41 -5.71 -12.95 -4.48
C ILE A 41 -4.42 -13.67 -4.08
N ARG A 42 -3.62 -14.13 -5.05
CA ARG A 42 -2.33 -14.82 -4.76
C ARG A 42 -1.38 -13.88 -4.03
N ALA A 43 -1.19 -12.66 -4.53
CA ALA A 43 -0.32 -11.67 -3.91
C ALA A 43 -0.76 -11.34 -2.46
N ALA A 44 -2.07 -11.21 -2.22
CA ALA A 44 -2.60 -10.99 -0.88
C ALA A 44 -2.31 -12.17 0.07
N ARG A 45 -2.43 -13.42 -0.42
CA ARG A 45 -2.10 -14.63 0.35
C ARG A 45 -0.60 -14.70 0.68
N ASP A 46 0.26 -14.42 -0.29
CA ASP A 46 1.71 -14.45 -0.05
C ASP A 46 2.13 -13.40 0.99
N ALA A 47 1.55 -12.19 0.93
CA ALA A 47 1.77 -11.17 1.93
C ALA A 47 1.29 -11.60 3.33
N MET A 48 0.12 -12.25 3.43
CA MET A 48 -0.38 -12.81 4.68
C MET A 48 0.51 -13.92 5.23
N ASN A 49 1.16 -14.69 4.35
CA ASN A 49 2.13 -15.73 4.70
C ASN A 49 3.53 -15.15 5.06
N GLY A 50 3.69 -13.82 5.04
CA GLY A 50 4.89 -13.14 5.50
C GLY A 50 5.86 -12.72 4.40
N TRP A 51 5.50 -12.88 3.12
CA TRP A 51 6.31 -12.35 2.03
C TRP A 51 6.16 -10.83 1.94
N ASP A 52 7.22 -10.10 2.28
CA ASP A 52 7.26 -8.64 2.18
C ASP A 52 8.45 -8.19 1.31
N PRO A 53 8.27 -8.02 -0.01
CA PRO A 53 9.33 -7.52 -0.89
C PRO A 53 9.65 -6.03 -0.65
N SER A 54 8.83 -5.32 0.14
CA SER A 54 9.02 -3.90 0.45
C SER A 54 9.88 -3.66 1.69
N ASN A 55 10.34 -4.72 2.38
CA ASN A 55 11.17 -4.62 3.59
C ASN A 55 10.58 -3.71 4.68
N GLY A 56 9.28 -3.84 4.96
CA GLY A 56 8.63 -3.09 6.03
C GLY A 56 8.15 -1.69 5.65
N CYS A 57 8.25 -1.28 4.38
CA CYS A 57 7.81 0.04 3.95
C CYS A 57 6.32 0.31 4.28
N LEU A 58 6.05 1.56 4.64
CA LEU A 58 4.73 2.04 5.05
C LEU A 58 4.08 2.90 3.96
N TYR A 59 4.90 3.43 3.05
CA TYR A 59 4.49 4.34 1.99
C TYR A 59 5.00 3.85 0.65
N TYR A 60 4.26 4.17 -0.40
CA TYR A 60 4.73 4.04 -1.76
C TYR A 60 4.12 5.14 -2.62
N TYR A 61 4.77 5.48 -3.72
CA TYR A 61 4.24 6.42 -4.71
C TYR A 61 4.77 6.11 -6.10
N ASN A 62 4.03 6.52 -7.13
CA ASN A 62 4.53 6.53 -8.49
C ASN A 62 5.31 7.83 -8.73
N PRO A 63 6.66 7.81 -8.88
CA PRO A 63 7.46 9.03 -9.03
C PRO A 63 7.17 9.79 -10.33
N ALA A 64 6.52 9.17 -11.33
CA ALA A 64 6.14 9.83 -12.56
C ALA A 64 4.88 10.71 -12.42
N THR A 65 4.01 10.41 -11.45
CA THR A 65 2.71 11.10 -11.29
C THR A 65 2.53 11.76 -9.93
N ALA A 66 3.33 11.40 -8.92
CA ALA A 66 3.19 11.94 -7.58
C ALA A 66 3.52 13.43 -7.52
N THR A 67 2.59 14.21 -6.97
CA THR A 67 2.74 15.67 -6.76
C THR A 67 2.96 16.05 -5.30
N SER A 68 2.77 15.10 -4.37
CA SER A 68 2.95 15.33 -2.93
C SER A 68 4.40 15.57 -2.58
N ARG A 69 4.75 16.82 -2.22
CA ARG A 69 6.10 17.21 -1.78
C ARG A 69 6.57 16.40 -0.56
N TRP A 70 5.65 16.08 0.34
CA TRP A 70 5.96 15.26 1.51
C TRP A 70 6.38 13.84 1.10
N MET A 71 5.63 13.18 0.22
CA MET A 71 6.01 11.85 -0.30
C MET A 71 7.34 11.89 -1.04
N LEU A 72 7.55 12.91 -1.89
CA LEU A 72 8.78 13.07 -2.66
C LEU A 72 10.01 13.37 -1.78
N SER A 73 9.81 13.88 -0.55
CA SER A 73 10.89 14.11 0.42
C SER A 73 11.29 12.87 1.21
N ARG A 74 10.53 11.77 1.13
CA ARG A 74 10.81 10.54 1.89
C ARG A 74 12.03 9.83 1.29
N PRO A 75 12.96 9.30 2.11
CA PRO A 75 14.03 8.43 1.62
C PRO A 75 13.45 7.19 0.95
N VAL A 76 13.78 6.96 -0.31
CA VAL A 76 13.33 5.78 -1.06
C VAL A 76 14.23 4.60 -0.71
N LEU A 77 13.63 3.53 -0.20
CA LEU A 77 14.34 2.29 0.13
C LEU A 77 14.56 1.43 -1.12
N LEU A 78 13.52 1.25 -1.94
CA LEU A 78 13.59 0.49 -3.18
C LEU A 78 12.51 0.90 -4.19
N ARG A 79 12.61 0.35 -5.40
CA ARG A 79 11.60 0.50 -6.46
C ARG A 79 11.19 -0.86 -6.99
N ILE A 80 9.88 -1.09 -7.12
CA ILE A 80 9.31 -2.29 -7.75
C ILE A 80 8.32 -1.81 -8.82
N GLY A 81 8.60 -2.13 -10.07
CA GLY A 81 7.84 -1.62 -11.21
C GLY A 81 7.79 -0.09 -11.22
N ALA A 82 6.59 0.48 -11.29
CA ALA A 82 6.37 1.93 -11.30
C ALA A 82 6.31 2.57 -9.90
N HIS A 83 6.54 1.82 -8.82
CA HIS A 83 6.38 2.31 -7.45
C HIS A 83 7.72 2.42 -6.71
N ALA A 84 7.92 3.56 -6.05
CA ALA A 84 8.99 3.78 -5.07
C ALA A 84 8.44 3.56 -3.66
N PHE A 85 9.16 2.81 -2.82
CA PHE A 85 8.74 2.41 -1.47
C PHE A 85 9.57 3.12 -0.38
N CYS A 86 8.92 3.57 0.69
CA CYS A 86 9.51 4.36 1.78
C CYS A 86 8.80 4.23 3.15
#